data_AF-A0A7C4MCB5-F1
#
_entry.id   AF-A0A7C4MCB5-F1
#
_cell.length_a   1.000
_cell.length_b   1.000
_cell.length_c   1.000
_cell.angle_alpha   90.00
_cell.angle_beta   90.00
_cell.angle_gamma   90.00
#
_symmetry.space_group_name_H-M   'P 1'
#
loop_
_entity.id
_entity.type
_entity.pdbx_description
1 polymer ?
#
loop_
_entity_poly.entity_id
_entity_poly.type
_entity_poly.pdbx_seq_one_letter_code
_entity_poly.pdbx_strand_id
1 'polypeptide(L)' 'MPVKTTVMLKDEIYEYLIKKFGRRKISEAINQALMAQLFKPNKSMFGVDPWLTTEGLRDEEEPYKTS' A
#
# COMPACT_ATOMS: atom_id res chain seq x y z
N MET A 1 -14.06 12.29 5.41
CA MET A 1 -13.59 13.58 4.84
C MET A 1 -12.30 13.32 4.10
N PRO A 2 -12.03 13.95 2.94
CA PRO A 2 -10.73 13.83 2.29
C PRO A 2 -9.64 14.44 3.18
N VAL A 3 -8.63 13.65 3.55
CA VAL A 3 -7.48 14.12 4.32
C VAL A 3 -6.51 14.79 3.36
N LYS A 4 -6.20 16.06 3.61
CA LYS A 4 -5.18 16.79 2.84
C LYS A 4 -3.83 16.54 3.47
N THR A 5 -2.85 16.20 2.65
CA THR A 5 -1.47 15.94 3.07
C THR A 5 -0.54 16.87 2.31
N THR A 6 0.42 17.46 3.03
CA THR A 6 1.48 18.28 2.43
C THR A 6 2.74 17.44 2.29
N VAL A 7 3.33 17.43 1.09
CA VAL A 7 4.57 16.70 0.80
C VAL A 7 5.59 17.69 0.24
N MET A 8 6.81 17.65 0.76
CA MET A 8 7.92 18.45 0.26
C MET A 8 8.55 17.73 -0.94
N LEU A 9 8.64 18.43 -2.07
CA LEU A 9 9.28 17.93 -3.29
C LEU A 9 10.47 18.83 -3.63
N LYS A 10 11.48 18.25 -4.27
CA LYS A 10 12.52 19.04 -4.93
C LYS A 10 11.91 19.76 -6.13
N ASP A 11 12.34 20.99 -6.38
CA ASP A 11 11.80 21.84 -7.44
C ASP A 11 11.91 21.17 -8.82
N GLU A 12 13.05 20.55 -9.12
CA GLU A 12 13.27 19.80 -10.37
C GLU A 12 12.23 18.69 -10.60
N ILE A 13 11.86 17.98 -9.53
CA ILE A 13 10.86 16.91 -9.58
C ILE A 13 9.47 17.51 -9.79
N TYR A 14 9.17 18.60 -9.09
CA TYR A 14 7.90 19.30 -9.23
C TYR A 14 7.70 19.82 -10.66
N GLU A 15 8.71 20.46 -11.25
CA GLU A 15 8.67 20.92 -12.65
C GLU A 15 8.50 19.76 -13.64
N TYR A 16 9.24 18.67 -13.44
CA TYR A 16 9.10 17.47 -14.26
C TYR A 16 7.68 16.90 -14.20
N LEU A 17 7.10 16.81 -13.00
CA LEU A 17 5.74 16.31 -12.79
C LEU A 17 4.70 17.24 -13.44
N ILE A 18 4.86 18.56 -13.33
CA ILE A 18 4.00 19.53 -14.03
C ILE A 18 4.08 19.32 -15.54
N LYS A 19 5.28 19.21 -16.11
CA LYS A 19 5.48 19.09 -17.56
C LYS A 19 4.90 17.78 -18.11
N LYS A 20 4.98 16.71 -17.33
CA LYS A 20 4.56 15.36 -17.76
C LYS A 20 3.07 15.09 -17.55
N PHE A 21 2.49 15.51 -16.41
CA PHE A 21 1.12 15.16 -16.02
C PHE A 21 0.17 16.36 -15.98
N GLY A 22 0.70 17.59 -16.01
CA GLY A 22 -0.07 18.82 -15.92
C GLY A 22 -0.51 19.14 -14.48
N ARG A 23 -0.70 20.44 -14.19
CA ARG A 23 -0.97 20.96 -12.82
C ARG A 23 -2.16 20.29 -12.12
N ARG A 24 -3.20 19.90 -12.86
CA ARG A 24 -4.44 19.32 -12.29
C ARG A 24 -4.27 17.88 -11.79
N LYS A 25 -3.31 17.11 -12.34
CA LYS A 25 -3.16 15.67 -12.06
C LYS A 25 -1.95 15.33 -11.18
N ILE A 26 -1.26 16.34 -10.66
CA ILE A 26 -0.04 16.15 -9.84
C ILE A 26 -0.32 15.32 -8.59
N SER A 27 -1.40 15.64 -7.87
CA SER A 27 -1.74 14.91 -6.64
C SER A 27 -2.02 13.43 -6.92
N GLU A 28 -2.67 13.12 -8.04
CA GLU A 28 -2.97 11.75 -8.45
C GLU A 28 -1.69 10.99 -8.79
N ALA A 29 -0.79 11.61 -9.57
CA ALA A 29 0.49 11.02 -9.95
C ALA A 29 1.40 10.76 -8.73
N ILE A 30 1.46 11.69 -7.77
CA ILE A 30 2.23 11.53 -6.54
C ILE A 30 1.66 10.37 -5.72
N ASN A 31 0.34 10.31 -5.56
CA ASN A 31 -0.30 9.25 -4.78
C ASN A 31 -0.06 7.87 -5.41
N GLN A 32 -0.15 7.74 -6.74
CA GLN A 32 0.17 6.48 -7.43
C GLN A 32 1.63 6.07 -7.25
N ALA A 33 2.57 7.02 -7.37
CA ALA A 33 4.00 6.73 -7.18
C ALA A 33 4.32 6.31 -5.74
N LEU A 34 3.75 7.01 -4.75
CA LEU A 34 3.90 6.66 -3.35
C LEU A 34 3.25 5.32 -3.04
N MET A 35 2.06 5.04 -3.56
CA MET A 35 1.40 3.75 -3.38
C MET A 35 2.24 2.61 -3.94
N ALA A 36 2.75 2.76 -5.16
CA ALA A 36 3.57 1.76 -5.82
C ALA A 36 4.90 1.48 -5.09
N GLN A 37 5.40 2.43 -4.29
CA GLN A 37 6.64 2.27 -3.53
C GLN A 37 6.40 1.79 -2.09
N LEU A 38 5.38 2.32 -1.41
CA LEU A 38 5.07 2.01 0.00
C LEU A 38 4.30 0.70 0.13
N PHE A 39 3.38 0.43 -0.78
CA PHE A 39 2.59 -0.80 -0.80
C PHE A 39 3.14 -1.82 -1.80
N LYS A 40 4.45 -1.78 -2.09
CA LYS A 40 5.08 -2.93 -2.74
C LYS A 40 4.71 -4.16 -1.90
N PRO A 41 4.17 -5.22 -2.50
CA PRO A 41 3.93 -6.44 -1.77
C PRO A 41 5.30 -6.93 -1.32
N ASN A 42 5.66 -6.67 -0.05
CA ASN A 42 6.56 -7.54 0.65
C ASN A 42 5.93 -8.91 0.50
N LYS A 43 6.63 -9.86 -0.14
CA LYS A 43 6.17 -11.24 -0.22
C LYS A 43 5.68 -11.60 1.17
N SER A 44 4.37 -11.81 1.29
CA SER A 44 3.76 -12.31 2.51
C SER A 44 4.62 -13.49 2.96
N MET A 45 5.08 -13.48 4.22
CA MET A 45 5.78 -14.65 4.77
C MET A 45 4.82 -15.84 4.94
N PHE A 46 3.50 -15.61 4.90
CA PHE A 46 2.49 -16.66 4.84
C PHE A 46 2.59 -17.38 3.48
N GLY A 47 2.85 -18.69 3.53
CA GLY A 47 3.02 -19.54 2.36
C GLY A 47 4.42 -19.49 1.69
N VAL A 48 5.44 -18.89 2.32
CA VAL A 48 6.83 -18.96 1.80
C VAL A 48 7.45 -20.34 2.01
N ASP A 49 7.02 -21.05 3.05
CA ASP A 49 7.35 -22.45 3.29
C ASP A 49 6.11 -23.30 2.93
N PRO A 50 6.22 -24.31 2.03
CA PRO A 50 5.08 -25.16 1.65
C PRO A 50 4.38 -25.85 2.83
N TRP A 51 5.07 -25.96 3.97
CA TRP A 51 4.51 -26.51 5.20
C TRP A 51 3.67 -25.50 6.01
N LEU A 52 3.88 -24.19 5.82
CA LEU A 52 3.18 -23.12 6.54
C LEU A 52 1.93 -22.67 5.76
N THR A 53 1.00 -23.61 5.56
CA THR A 53 -0.31 -23.33 4.96
C THR A 53 -1.28 -22.80 6.02
N THR A 54 -2.31 -22.08 5.57
CA THR A 54 -3.41 -21.64 6.43
C THR A 54 -4.45 -22.76 6.66
N GLU A 55 -4.18 -23.97 6.14
CA GLU A 55 -5.06 -25.13 6.31
C GLU A 55 -5.02 -25.60 7.77
N GLY A 56 -6.16 -25.48 8.46
CA GLY A 56 -6.30 -25.86 9.87
C GLY A 56 -6.01 -24.73 10.87
N LEU A 57 -5.78 -23.50 10.41
CA LEU A 57 -5.89 -22.33 11.29
C LEU A 57 -7.34 -22.18 11.71
N ARG A 58 -7.55 -22.03 13.02
CA ARG A 58 -8.88 -21.80 13.59
C ARG A 58 -9.31 -20.37 13.29
N ASP A 59 -10.52 -20.21 12.77
CA ASP A 59 -11.11 -18.88 12.61
C ASP A 59 -11.36 -18.27 14.00
N GLU A 60 -10.98 -17.01 14.19
CA GLU A 60 -11.14 -16.30 15.48
C GLU A 60 -12.62 -16.21 15.91
N GLU A 61 -13.57 -16.39 14.98
CA GLU A 61 -15.01 -16.40 15.24
C GLU A 61 -15.53 -17.72 15.84
N GLU A 62 -14.74 -18.80 15.85
CA GLU A 62 -15.22 -20.08 16.40
C GLU A 62 -15.21 -20.07 17.94
N PRO A 63 -16.35 -20.29 18.61
CA PRO A 63 -16.40 -20.37 20.07
C PRO A 63 -15.60 -21.57 20.59
N TYR A 64 -14.88 -21.37 21.70
CA TYR A 64 -14.13 -22.44 22.36
C TYR A 64 -15.08 -23.56 22.79
N LYS A 65 -14.88 -24.76 22.23
CA LYS A 65 -15.60 -25.94 22.71
C LYS A 65 -15.06 -26.28 24.09
N THR A 66 -15.82 -25.92 25.13
CA THR A 66 -15.61 -26.42 26.49
C THR A 66 -16.26 -27.80 26.57
N SER A 67 -15.44 -28.80 26.88
CA SER A 67 -15.88 -30.17 27.17
C SER A 67 -16.46 -30.29 28.56
#